data_AF-A0A662HUS8-F1
#
_entry.id   AF-A0A662HUS8-F1
#
_cell.length_a   1.000
_cell.length_b   1.000
_cell.length_c   1.000
_cell.angle_alpha   90.00
_cell.angle_beta   90.00
_cell.angle_gamma   90.00
#
_symmetry.space_group_name_H-M   'P 1'
#
loop_
_entity.id
_entity.type
_entity.pdbx_description
1 polymer ?
#
loop_
_entity_poly.entity_id
_entity_poly.type
_entity_poly.pdbx_seq_one_letter_code
_entity_poly.pdbx_strand_id
1 'polypeptide(L)' 'MIREIIYAYGHPQIKATHRTTFEVTKEDYVTERGDCIIG' A
#
# COMPACT_ATOMS: atom_id res chain seq x y z
N MET A 1 1.38 19.08 -18.44
CA MET A 1 1.72 18.11 -17.38
C MET A 1 0.78 16.93 -17.50
N ILE A 2 1.30 15.70 -17.51
CA ILE A 2 0.49 14.48 -17.47
C ILE A 2 0.30 14.10 -16.00
N ARG A 3 -0.92 13.77 -15.59
CA ARG A 3 -1.26 13.30 -14.24
C ARG A 3 -2.12 12.06 -14.36
N GLU A 4 -1.89 11.12 -13.44
CA GLU A 4 -2.74 9.96 -13.23
C GLU A 4 -3.30 9.98 -11.80
N ILE A 5 -4.46 9.35 -11.61
CA ILE A 5 -5.13 9.21 -10.33
C ILE A 5 -5.43 7.74 -10.12
N ILE A 6 -4.98 7.19 -9.00
CA ILE A 6 -5.19 5.79 -8.61
C ILE A 6 -6.02 5.79 -7.33
N TYR A 7 -7.00 4.90 -7.26
CA TYR A 7 -7.80 4.66 -6.07
C TYR A 7 -7.38 3.33 -5.45
N ALA A 8 -7.11 3.36 -4.15
CA ALA A 8 -6.66 2.23 -3.36
C ALA A 8 -7.45 2.21 -2.04
N TYR A 9 -7.55 1.06 -1.41
CA TYR A 9 -8.33 0.88 -0.18
C TYR A 9 -7.46 0.23 0.89
N GLY A 10 -7.67 0.61 2.15
CA GLY A 10 -6.95 0.00 3.25
C GLY A 10 -7.32 -1.47 3.44
N HIS A 11 -6.39 -2.24 4.01
CA HIS A 11 -6.61 -3.60 4.46
C HIS A 11 -6.28 -3.67 5.97
N PRO A 12 -7.01 -4.45 6.80
CA PRO A 12 -6.80 -4.49 8.26
C PRO A 12 -5.37 -4.85 8.70
N GLN A 13 -4.60 -5.53 7.85
CA GLN A 13 -3.23 -5.95 8.12
C GLN A 13 -2.16 -4.92 7.70
N ILE A 14 -2.55 -3.78 7.12
CA ILE A 14 -1.62 -2.71 6.73
C ILE A 14 -1.05 -2.02 7.97
N LYS A 15 0.28 -1.87 7.99
CA LYS A 15 1.02 -1.14 9.05
C LYS A 15 1.59 0.19 8.57
N ALA A 16 2.01 0.29 7.30
CA ALA A 16 2.60 1.49 6.71
C ALA A 16 3.75 2.11 7.55
N THR A 17 4.59 1.27 8.15
CA THR A 17 5.67 1.70 9.06
C THR A 17 7.05 1.72 8.40
N HIS A 18 7.20 1.22 7.17
CA HIS A 18 8.48 1.24 6.50
C HIS A 18 8.98 2.67 6.28
N ARG A 19 10.24 2.95 6.67
CA ARG A 19 10.73 4.33 6.84
C ARG A 19 11.04 5.07 5.54
N THR A 20 11.28 4.34 4.46
CA THR A 20 11.87 4.90 3.23
C THR A 20 11.14 4.52 1.95
N THR A 21 10.14 3.64 2.01
CA THR A 21 9.40 3.16 0.84
C THR A 21 7.92 3.05 1.16
N PHE A 22 7.11 3.10 0.11
CA PHE A 22 5.69 2.76 0.15
C PHE A 22 5.33 1.96 -1.10
N GLU A 23 4.27 1.16 -1.00
CA GLU A 23 3.75 0.33 -2.09
C GLU A 23 2.22 0.43 -2.16
N VAL A 24 1.69 0.52 -3.38
CA VAL A 24 0.26 0.28 -3.67
C VAL A 24 0.17 -1.01 -4.47
N THR A 25 -0.70 -1.93 -4.05
CA THR A 25 -0.78 -3.28 -4.64
C THR A 25 -2.17 -3.58 -5.20
N LYS A 26 -2.25 -4.58 -6.09
CA LYS A 26 -3.52 -5.12 -6.60
C LYS A 26 -3.91 -6.44 -5.93
N GLU A 27 -3.07 -6.94 -5.03
CA GLU A 27 -3.32 -8.17 -4.27
C GLU A 27 -4.49 -7.97 -3.30
N ASP A 28 -5.37 -8.96 -3.21
CA ASP A 28 -6.52 -8.96 -2.28
C ASP A 28 -6.15 -9.42 -0.86
N TYR A 29 -4.92 -9.93 -0.69
CA TYR A 29 -4.38 -10.42 0.57
C TYR A 29 -3.05 -9.75 0.91
N VAL A 30 -2.95 -9.22 2.13
CA VAL A 30 -1.75 -8.55 2.63
C VAL A 30 -1.32 -9.18 3.95
N THR A 31 -0.06 -9.58 4.05
CA THR A 31 0.49 -10.09 5.32
C THR A 31 1.07 -8.97 6.17
N GLU A 32 1.14 -9.19 7.48
CA GLU A 32 1.80 -8.27 8.42
C GLU A 32 3.30 -8.04 8.15
N ARG A 33 3.94 -8.85 7.31
CA ARG A 33 5.34 -8.66 6.88
C ARG A 33 5.49 -7.55 5.85
N GLY A 34 4.44 -7.22 5.10
CA GLY A 34 4.42 -6.13 4.12
C GLY A 34 4.21 -4.78 4.80
N ASP A 35 5.21 -4.29 5.54
CA ASP A 35 5.08 -3.06 6.32
C ASP A 35 5.21 -1.76 5.50
N CYS A 36 5.52 -1.86 4.21
CA CYS A 36 5.55 -0.74 3.26
C CYS A 36 4.24 -0.55 2.47
N ILE A 37 3.28 -1.48 2.54
CA ILE A 37 2.02 -1.38 1.78
C ILE A 37 1.13 -0.30 2.41
N ILE A 38 0.52 0.55 1.58
CA ILE A 38 -0.41 1.62 2.00
C ILE A 38 -1.83 1.49 1.44
N GLY A 39 -2.06 0.60 0.49
CA GLY A 39 -3.38 0.29 -0.08
C GLY A 39 -3.31 -0.50 -1.39
#